data_AF-A0A378VZN8-F1
#
_entry.id   AF-A0A378VZN8-F1
#
_cell.length_a   1.000
_cell.length_b   1.000
_cell.length_c   1.000
_cell.angle_alpha   90.00
_cell.angle_beta   90.00
_cell.angle_gamma   90.00
#
_symmetry.space_group_name_H-M   'P 1'
#
loop_
_entity.id
_entity.type
_entity.pdbx_description
1 polymer ?
#
loop_
_entity_poly.entity_id
_entity_poly.type
_entity_poly.pdbx_seq_one_letter_code
_entity_poly.pdbx_strand_id
1 'polypeptide(L)'
;MVWRRVPNFARSTRAGGKIGRIDQRAGGAANVARNIASLGGRAGLLSVTGDDEAAAALDALMVQDGVASYLMRDKQIATTVKLRVVARNQQLIRLDFEEHPNREVLEQIKRKYREILPEYDVIIFRTTAKAVCRISPI
;
A
#
# COMPACT_ATOMS: atom_id res chain seq x y z
N MET A 1 -0.20 -2.34 -0.59
CA MET A 1 -1.64 -2.25 -0.24
C MET A 1 -2.05 -0.79 -0.15
N VAL A 2 -3.21 -0.45 -0.71
CA VAL A 2 -3.84 0.88 -0.56
C VAL A 2 -5.16 0.74 0.20
N TRP A 3 -5.38 1.61 1.19
CA TRP A 3 -6.69 1.82 1.80
C TRP A 3 -7.45 2.87 1.02
N ARG A 4 -8.66 2.54 0.56
CA ARG A 4 -9.56 3.51 -0.06
C ARG A 4 -10.76 3.74 0.86
N ARG A 5 -11.09 5.00 1.12
CA ARG A 5 -12.31 5.40 1.83
C ARG A 5 -13.20 6.19 0.88
N VAL A 6 -14.45 5.76 0.78
CA VAL A 6 -15.48 6.44 -0.03
C VAL A 6 -16.56 7.02 0.89
N PRO A 7 -16.64 8.36 1.04
CA PRO A 7 -17.65 9.04 1.82
C PRO A 7 -18.94 9.32 1.01
N ASN A 8 -20.04 9.51 1.73
CA ASN A 8 -21.33 10.02 1.26
C ASN A 8 -22.07 9.15 0.24
N PHE A 9 -22.31 7.88 0.55
CA PHE A 9 -23.31 7.09 -0.16
C PHE A 9 -24.73 7.49 0.29
N ALA A 10 -25.23 8.63 -0.18
CA ALA A 10 -26.61 9.08 0.08
C ALA A 10 -27.55 8.55 -1.01
N ARG A 11 -28.72 8.01 -0.61
CA ARG A 11 -29.79 7.63 -1.56
C ARG A 11 -30.30 8.90 -2.24
N SER A 12 -29.91 9.11 -3.48
CA SER A 12 -30.64 9.97 -4.42
C SER A 12 -31.98 9.29 -4.71
N THR A 13 -33.08 10.05 -4.67
CA THR A 13 -34.44 9.63 -5.06
C THR A 13 -34.57 9.30 -6.56
N ARG A 14 -33.49 9.44 -7.34
CA ARG A 14 -33.30 8.83 -8.67
C ARG A 14 -32.17 7.82 -8.59
N ALA A 15 -32.41 6.60 -9.07
CA ALA A 15 -31.52 5.44 -9.05
C ALA A 15 -30.05 5.76 -9.42
N GLY A 16 -29.24 6.13 -8.42
CA GLY A 16 -27.82 6.44 -8.58
C GLY A 16 -27.27 7.22 -7.39
N GLY A 17 -26.55 6.55 -6.48
CA GLY A 17 -25.83 7.23 -5.40
C GLY A 17 -24.63 8.02 -5.95
N LYS A 18 -24.46 9.28 -5.54
CA LYS A 18 -23.24 10.03 -5.87
C LYS A 18 -22.10 9.57 -4.96
N ILE A 19 -20.99 9.15 -5.56
CA ILE A 19 -19.75 8.87 -4.84
C ILE A 19 -19.08 10.22 -4.52
N GLY A 20 -18.78 10.48 -3.23
CA GLY A 20 -17.99 11.63 -2.81
C GLY A 20 -16.50 11.49 -3.15
N ARG A 21 -15.65 12.31 -2.52
CA ARG A 21 -14.18 12.26 -2.72
C ARG A 21 -13.60 10.93 -2.21
N ILE A 22 -12.89 10.20 -3.06
CA ILE A 22 -12.14 9.00 -2.66
C ILE A 22 -10.86 9.43 -1.94
N ASP A 23 -10.69 9.01 -0.69
CA ASP A 23 -9.46 9.22 0.09
C ASP A 23 -8.59 7.94 0.00
N GLN A 24 -7.35 8.09 -0.46
CA GLN A 24 -6.40 6.99 -0.62
C GLN A 24 -5.27 7.10 0.40
N ARG A 25 -4.94 6.01 1.09
CA ARG A 25 -3.89 5.99 2.13
C ARG A 25 -3.03 4.74 2.01
N ALA A 26 -1.75 4.87 2.37
CA ALA A 26 -0.85 3.74 2.46
C ALA A 26 -1.34 2.74 3.52
N GLY A 27 -1.34 1.44 3.18
CA GLY A 27 -1.77 0.35 4.05
C GLY A 27 -0.69 -0.70 4.31
N GLY A 28 -0.92 -1.55 5.31
CA GLY A 28 -0.03 -2.68 5.61
C GLY A 28 1.40 -2.22 5.91
N ALA A 29 2.39 -2.84 5.24
CA ALA A 29 3.81 -2.49 5.36
C ALA A 29 4.10 -1.05 4.92
N ALA A 30 3.39 -0.52 3.91
CA ALA A 30 3.58 0.86 3.44
C ALA A 30 3.24 1.89 4.53
N ASN A 31 2.21 1.61 5.34
CA ASN A 31 1.87 2.46 6.48
C ASN A 31 2.97 2.43 7.56
N VAL A 32 3.64 1.29 7.74
CA VAL A 32 4.76 1.17 8.69
C VAL A 32 5.94 1.99 8.19
N ALA A 33 6.31 1.85 6.91
CA ALA A 33 7.39 2.61 6.31
C ALA A 33 7.14 4.13 6.39
N ARG A 34 5.90 4.58 6.08
CA ARG A 34 5.50 5.98 6.29
C ARG A 34 5.69 6.44 7.73
N ASN A 35 5.24 5.65 8.70
CA ASN A 35 5.34 6.03 10.10
C ASN A 35 6.81 6.17 10.53
N ILE A 36 7.69 5.30 10.05
CA ILE A 36 9.14 5.39 10.31
C ILE A 36 9.71 6.67 9.70
N ALA A 37 9.38 6.97 8.43
CA ALA A 37 9.81 8.20 7.77
C ALA A 37 9.32 9.46 8.50
N SER A 38 8.07 9.46 8.98
CA SER A 38 7.51 10.59 9.74
C SER A 38 8.19 10.84 11.09
N LEU A 39 8.89 9.85 11.64
CA LEU A 39 9.68 9.97 12.86
C LEU A 39 11.14 10.38 12.58
N GLY A 40 11.49 10.67 11.32
CA GLY A 40 12.84 11.04 10.88
C GLY A 40 13.73 9.86 10.47
N GLY A 41 13.21 8.63 10.47
CA GLY A 41 13.96 7.46 10.02
C GLY A 41 14.03 7.33 8.49
N ARG A 42 14.95 6.50 7.98
CA ARG A 42 15.00 6.14 6.56
C ARG A 42 14.30 4.80 6.35
N ALA A 43 13.24 4.80 5.54
CA ALA A 43 12.45 3.60 5.30
C ALA A 43 12.40 3.22 3.82
N GLY A 44 12.40 1.92 3.56
CA GLY A 44 12.15 1.33 2.25
C GLY A 44 10.95 0.39 2.30
N LEU A 45 10.13 0.40 1.27
CA LEU A 45 9.02 -0.53 1.09
C LEU A 45 9.37 -1.54 0.00
N LEU A 46 9.41 -2.82 0.33
CA LEU A 46 9.62 -3.90 -0.63
C LEU A 46 8.37 -4.78 -0.73
N SER A 47 7.64 -4.68 -1.84
CA SER A 47 6.37 -5.40 -2.00
C SER A 47 6.14 -5.81 -3.45
N VAL A 48 5.23 -6.77 -3.65
CA VAL A 48 4.62 -7.00 -4.96
C VAL A 48 3.33 -6.19 -5.05
N THR A 49 3.04 -5.67 -6.22
CA THR A 49 1.78 -5.01 -6.59
C THR A 49 1.34 -5.49 -7.97
N GLY A 50 0.07 -5.28 -8.31
CA GLY A 50 -0.37 -5.35 -9.69
C GLY A 50 0.26 -4.25 -10.55
N ASP A 51 -0.08 -4.23 -11.83
CA ASP A 51 0.25 -3.15 -12.77
C ASP A 51 -1.00 -2.30 -13.04
N ASP A 52 -1.43 -1.54 -12.02
CA ASP A 52 -2.71 -0.84 -12.00
C ASP A 52 -2.66 0.54 -11.31
N GLU A 53 -3.79 1.26 -11.33
CA GLU A 53 -3.94 2.59 -10.72
C GLU A 53 -3.65 2.60 -9.22
N ALA A 54 -3.97 1.52 -8.50
CA ALA A 54 -3.70 1.43 -7.07
C ALA A 54 -2.21 1.26 -6.80
N ALA A 55 -1.48 0.58 -7.68
CA ALA A 55 -0.03 0.48 -7.65
C ALA A 55 0.63 1.85 -7.85
N ALA A 56 0.17 2.61 -8.84
CA ALA A 56 0.65 3.97 -9.11
C ALA A 56 0.36 4.94 -7.96
N ALA A 57 -0.83 4.85 -7.37
CA ALA A 57 -1.18 5.65 -6.20
C ALA A 57 -0.31 5.30 -4.97
N LEU A 58 0.04 4.03 -4.80
CA LEU A 58 0.94 3.61 -3.73
C LEU A 58 2.34 4.20 -3.91
N ASP A 59 2.89 4.21 -5.13
CA ASP A 59 4.19 4.85 -5.39
C ASP A 59 4.15 6.35 -5.11
N ALA A 60 3.11 7.05 -5.57
CA ALA A 60 2.96 8.47 -5.30
C ALA A 60 2.93 8.78 -3.80
N LEU A 61 2.23 7.95 -3.01
CA LEU A 61 2.21 8.07 -1.55
C LEU A 61 3.59 7.82 -0.93
N MET A 62 4.34 6.81 -1.39
CA MET A 62 5.69 6.55 -0.88
C MET A 62 6.66 7.69 -1.19
N VAL A 63 6.60 8.24 -2.40
CA VAL A 63 7.41 9.41 -2.78
C VAL A 63 7.07 10.62 -1.92
N GLN A 64 5.78 10.90 -1.74
CA GLN A 64 5.33 12.02 -0.90
C GLN A 64 5.81 11.87 0.55
N ASP A 65 5.83 10.64 1.07
CA ASP A 65 6.20 10.33 2.44
C ASP A 65 7.72 10.15 2.63
N GLY A 66 8.54 10.34 1.60
CA GLY A 66 10.01 10.18 1.67
C GLY A 66 10.46 8.72 1.86
N VAL A 67 9.64 7.76 1.45
CA VAL A 67 9.91 6.32 1.56
C VAL A 67 10.45 5.79 0.24
N ALA A 68 11.57 5.07 0.28
CA ALA A 68 12.11 4.39 -0.90
C ALA A 68 11.17 3.26 -1.34
N SER A 69 10.70 3.30 -2.59
CA SER A 69 9.72 2.35 -3.12
C SER A 69 10.40 1.28 -3.98
N TYR A 70 10.31 0.02 -3.56
CA TYR A 70 10.77 -1.15 -4.31
C TYR A 70 9.56 -2.06 -4.61
N LEU A 71 8.66 -1.61 -5.48
CA LEU A 71 7.47 -2.35 -5.87
C LEU A 71 7.73 -3.19 -7.12
N MET A 72 7.66 -4.52 -6.98
CA MET A 72 7.68 -5.44 -8.12
C MET A 72 6.27 -5.51 -8.72
N ARG A 73 6.17 -5.30 -10.03
CA ARG A 73 4.90 -5.34 -10.76
C ARG A 73 4.61 -6.75 -11.25
N ASP A 74 3.45 -7.29 -10.90
CA ASP A 74 2.91 -8.53 -11.45
C ASP A 74 1.64 -8.22 -12.25
N LYS A 75 1.72 -8.33 -13.58
CA LYS A 75 0.59 -8.03 -14.48
C LYS A 75 -0.56 -9.02 -14.36
N GLN A 76 -0.35 -10.16 -13.70
CA GLN A 76 -1.34 -11.21 -13.56
C GLN A 76 -2.23 -11.03 -12.33
N ILE A 77 -1.92 -10.05 -11.47
CA ILE A 77 -2.68 -9.78 -10.26
C ILE A 77 -3.16 -8.34 -10.17
N ALA A 78 -4.25 -8.13 -9.44
CA ALA A 78 -4.62 -6.82 -8.94
C ALA A 78 -3.79 -6.41 -7.70
N THR A 79 -3.44 -5.14 -7.58
CA THR A 79 -2.85 -4.59 -6.37
C THR A 79 -3.81 -4.74 -5.19
N THR A 80 -3.28 -5.19 -4.05
CA THR A 80 -4.11 -5.33 -2.85
C THR A 80 -4.75 -4.01 -2.42
N VAL A 81 -6.09 -3.97 -2.38
CA VAL A 81 -6.88 -2.81 -1.95
C VAL A 81 -7.86 -3.21 -0.85
N LYS A 82 -7.88 -2.41 0.22
CA LYS A 82 -8.88 -2.52 1.29
C LYS A 82 -9.82 -1.31 1.18
N LEU A 83 -11.01 -1.54 0.64
CA LEU A 83 -12.01 -0.50 0.41
C LEU A 83 -13.00 -0.46 1.58
N ARG A 84 -13.20 0.74 2.14
CA ARG A 84 -14.24 1.02 3.13
C ARG A 84 -15.23 2.04 2.57
N VAL A 85 -16.50 1.66 2.50
CA VAL A 85 -17.60 2.56 2.19
C VAL A 85 -18.20 3.05 3.50
N VAL A 86 -18.25 4.37 3.68
CA VAL A 86 -18.67 5.01 4.94
C VAL A 86 -19.78 6.02 4.65
N ALA A 87 -20.82 6.02 5.46
CA ALA A 87 -21.87 7.04 5.44
C ALA A 87 -22.29 7.40 6.87
N ARG A 88 -22.56 8.68 7.14
CA ARG A 88 -22.98 9.16 8.47
C ARG A 88 -22.08 8.66 9.61
N ASN A 89 -20.77 8.72 9.39
CA ASN A 89 -19.72 8.21 10.30
C ASN A 89 -19.81 6.71 10.64
N GLN A 90 -20.60 5.92 9.91
CA GLN A 90 -20.70 4.46 10.06
C GLN A 90 -20.10 3.75 8.85
N GLN A 91 -19.37 2.66 9.10
CA GLN A 91 -18.87 1.80 8.03
C GLN A 91 -20.03 0.94 7.51
N LEU A 92 -20.39 1.14 6.24
CA LEU A 92 -21.46 0.38 5.61
C LEU A 92 -20.95 -0.93 5.02
N ILE A 93 -19.83 -0.86 4.29
CA ILE A 93 -19.29 -1.99 3.53
C ILE A 93 -17.77 -2.01 3.66
N ARG A 94 -17.21 -3.22 3.75
CA ARG A 94 -15.79 -3.49 3.59
C ARG A 94 -15.60 -4.51 2.48
N LEU A 95 -14.76 -4.16 1.51
CA LEU A 95 -14.35 -5.03 0.42
C LEU A 95 -12.83 -5.13 0.42
N ASP A 96 -12.35 -6.36 0.37
CA ASP A 96 -10.94 -6.69 0.43
C ASP A 96 -10.58 -7.38 -0.89
N PHE A 97 -9.75 -6.72 -1.70
CA PHE A 97 -9.25 -7.25 -2.98
C PHE A 97 -7.82 -7.73 -2.76
N GLU A 98 -7.60 -9.06 -2.79
CA GLU A 98 -6.32 -9.70 -2.51
C GLU A 98 -6.11 -10.88 -3.46
N GLU A 99 -4.92 -10.94 -4.06
CA GLU A 99 -4.50 -12.00 -4.96
C GLU A 99 -3.06 -12.40 -4.64
N HIS A 100 -2.67 -13.60 -5.06
CA HIS A 100 -1.35 -14.15 -4.80
C HIS A 100 -0.43 -13.94 -6.00
N PRO A 101 0.75 -13.33 -5.81
CA PRO A 101 1.74 -13.17 -6.88
C PRO A 101 2.18 -14.51 -7.46
N ASN A 102 2.57 -14.48 -8.72
CA ASN A 102 3.16 -15.65 -9.36
C ASN A 102 4.56 -15.97 -8.76
N ARG A 103 5.01 -17.21 -8.98
CA ARG A 103 6.29 -17.69 -8.43
C ARG A 103 7.49 -16.92 -8.97
N GLU A 104 7.44 -16.46 -10.22
CA GLU A 104 8.56 -15.74 -10.85
C GLU A 104 8.80 -14.39 -10.18
N VAL A 105 7.73 -13.62 -9.93
CA VAL A 105 7.79 -12.33 -9.24
C VAL A 105 8.23 -12.51 -7.80
N LEU A 106 7.84 -13.62 -7.16
CA LEU A 106 8.37 -13.98 -5.83
C LEU A 106 9.88 -14.27 -5.84
N GLU A 107 10.46 -14.77 -6.93
CA GLU A 107 11.92 -14.88 -7.04
C GLU A 107 12.58 -13.53 -7.33
N GLN A 108 11.94 -12.66 -8.12
CA GLN A 108 12.41 -11.29 -8.38
C GLN A 108 12.49 -10.48 -7.08
N ILE A 109 11.44 -10.50 -6.25
CA ILE A 109 11.43 -9.78 -4.97
C ILE A 109 12.46 -10.35 -3.99
N LYS A 110 12.75 -11.66 -4.02
CA LYS A 110 13.83 -12.27 -3.23
C LYS A 110 15.21 -11.79 -3.68
N ARG A 111 15.43 -11.64 -4.99
CA ARG A 111 16.68 -11.06 -5.52
C ARG A 111 16.83 -9.62 -5.08
N LYS A 112 15.79 -8.80 -5.26
CA LYS A 112 15.82 -7.38 -4.84
C LYS A 112 16.03 -7.24 -3.34
N TYR A 113 15.39 -8.09 -2.53
CA TYR A 113 15.62 -8.16 -1.09
C TYR A 113 17.10 -8.34 -0.76
N ARG A 114 17.80 -9.29 -1.39
CA ARG A 114 19.23 -9.53 -1.13
C ARG A 114 20.11 -8.35 -1.54
N GLU A 115 19.74 -7.66 -2.61
CA GLU A 115 20.47 -6.50 -3.13
C GLU A 115 20.40 -5.32 -2.15
N ILE A 116 19.21 -5.01 -1.63
CA ILE A 116 19.01 -3.84 -0.76
C ILE A 116 19.28 -4.14 0.72
N LEU A 117 19.34 -5.42 1.12
CA LEU A 117 19.52 -5.83 2.51
C LEU A 117 20.71 -5.15 3.21
N PRO A 118 21.90 -4.97 2.58
CA PRO A 118 23.03 -4.27 3.22
C PRO A 118 22.78 -2.79 3.49
N GLU A 119 21.74 -2.19 2.88
CA GLU A 119 21.39 -0.78 3.03
C GLU A 119 20.46 -0.51 4.23
N TYR A 120 20.09 -1.52 5.02
CA TYR A 120 19.14 -1.35 6.11
C TYR A 120 19.52 -2.18 7.34
N ASP A 121 19.29 -1.63 8.53
CA ASP A 121 19.69 -2.26 9.79
C ASP A 121 18.58 -3.18 10.35
N VAL A 122 17.32 -2.89 10.01
CA VAL A 122 16.14 -3.55 10.57
C VAL A 122 15.17 -3.96 9.46
N ILE A 123 14.60 -5.15 9.59
CA ILE A 123 13.60 -5.68 8.66
C ILE A 123 12.31 -5.93 9.41
N ILE A 124 11.21 -5.41 8.88
CA ILE A 124 9.88 -5.56 9.45
C ILE A 124 9.02 -6.36 8.47
N PHE A 125 8.67 -7.58 8.87
CA PHE A 125 7.73 -8.39 8.12
C PHE A 125 6.31 -8.08 8.58
N ARG A 126 5.42 -7.71 7.65
CA ARG A 126 3.98 -7.63 7.89
C ARG A 126 3.28 -8.52 6.88
N THR A 127 2.24 -9.22 7.28
CA THR A 127 1.58 -10.18 6.38
C THR A 127 1.15 -9.46 5.09
N THR A 128 1.42 -10.12 3.95
CA THR A 128 1.34 -9.68 2.54
C THR A 128 2.35 -8.65 2.01
N ALA A 129 3.23 -8.04 2.83
CA ALA A 129 4.27 -7.12 2.34
C ALA A 129 5.48 -6.96 3.29
N LYS A 130 6.69 -6.75 2.77
CA LYS A 130 7.89 -6.53 3.59
C LYS A 130 8.18 -5.02 3.70
N ALA A 131 8.44 -4.53 4.90
CA ALA A 131 8.99 -3.19 5.12
C ALA A 131 10.45 -3.33 5.58
N VAL A 132 11.32 -2.44 5.12
CA VAL A 132 12.74 -2.41 5.49
C VAL A 132 13.05 -1.02 6.07
N CYS A 133 13.85 -0.97 7.13
CA CYS A 133 14.06 0.23 7.94
C CYS A 133 15.54 0.40 8.27
N ARG A 134 16.07 1.61 8.08
CA ARG A 134 17.42 2.01 8.48
C ARG A 134 17.28 3.12 9.50
N ILE A 135 17.83 2.88 10.68
CA ILE A 135 17.83 3.85 11.77
C ILE A 135 19.25 4.41 11.79
N SER A 136 19.48 5.52 11.08
CA SER A 136 20.71 6.28 11.30
C SER A 136 20.65 6.89 12.72
N PRO A 137 21.71 6.78 13.54
CA PRO A 137 21.82 7.60 14.72
C PRO A 137 21.94 9.07 14.28
N ILE A 138 21.32 9.96 15.06
CA ILE A 138 21.49 11.41 14.96
C ILE A 138 22.96 11.75 15.27
#